data_AF-A0A1Q7CVC3-F1
#
_entry.id   AF-A0A1Q7CVC3-F1
#
_cell.length_a   1.000
_cell.length_b   1.000
_cell.length_c   1.000
_cell.angle_alpha   90.00
_cell.angle_beta   90.00
_cell.angle_gamma   90.00
#
_symmetry.space_group_name_H-M   'P 1'
#
loop_
_entity.id
_entity.type
_entity.pdbx_description
1 polymer ?
#
loop_
_entity_poly.entity_id
_entity_poly.type
_entity_poly.pdbx_seq_one_letter_code
_entity_poly.pdbx_strand_id
1 'polypeptide(L)'
;MKTEDLKHADVSKLAFELDRDDDGRLYMKRFRELFAPLNMDMSGIEALSALRFAGRSVHLMQERWAEHHGLSEGRIGVLFRLQRCGDMPLGELADDLDSTPRNITGLVDHLERDGLVERFPDPTDRRSVRARLTVEGRKQIDGIWKEGLEHQFTLVEGLSKEDLAQLRHLCLQLVENARKELGK
;
A
#
# COMPACT_ATOMS: atom_id res chain seq x y z
N MET A 1 -16.44 17.65 26.80
CA MET A 1 -17.08 16.69 25.87
C MET A 1 -17.19 15.37 26.60
N LYS A 2 -18.39 14.80 26.75
CA LYS A 2 -18.61 13.58 27.56
C LYS A 2 -18.17 12.36 26.74
N THR A 3 -17.86 11.25 27.40
CA THR A 3 -17.47 9.97 26.77
C THR A 3 -18.49 9.45 25.74
N GLU A 4 -19.75 9.90 25.82
CA GLU A 4 -20.81 9.61 24.85
C GLU A 4 -20.62 10.31 23.49
N ASP A 5 -19.96 11.47 23.45
CA ASP A 5 -19.75 12.25 22.22
C ASP A 5 -18.70 11.64 21.28
N LEU A 6 -17.83 10.76 21.80
CA LEU A 6 -16.78 10.08 21.02
C LEU A 6 -17.31 8.89 20.21
N LYS A 7 -18.52 8.37 20.51
CA LYS A 7 -19.08 7.19 19.82
C LYS A 7 -19.50 7.45 18.37
N HIS A 8 -19.60 8.72 17.96
CA HIS A 8 -20.07 9.13 16.63
C HIS A 8 -19.16 10.13 15.92
N ALA A 9 -17.96 10.40 16.46
CA ALA A 9 -16.99 11.23 15.78
C ALA A 9 -16.46 10.48 14.55
N ASP A 10 -16.82 10.94 13.36
CA ASP A 10 -16.21 10.50 12.11
C ASP A 10 -14.75 11.00 12.10
N VAL A 11 -13.85 10.18 12.64
CA VAL A 11 -12.41 10.47 12.75
C VAL A 11 -11.79 10.73 11.35
N SER A 12 -12.47 10.32 10.27
CA SER A 12 -12.04 10.58 8.90
C SER A 12 -12.38 11.98 8.38
N LYS A 13 -13.27 12.73 9.06
CA LYS A 13 -13.66 14.11 8.73
C LYS A 13 -13.03 15.18 9.62
N LEU A 14 -12.20 14.80 10.60
CA LEU A 14 -11.37 15.76 11.30
C LEU A 14 -10.43 16.40 10.28
N ALA A 15 -10.51 17.72 10.12
CA ALA A 15 -9.58 18.45 9.26
C ALA A 15 -8.14 18.02 9.61
N PHE A 16 -7.38 17.59 8.60
CA PHE A 16 -6.01 17.09 8.73
C PHE A 16 -5.08 18.28 9.04
N GLU A 17 -5.11 18.73 10.29
CA GLU A 17 -4.28 19.82 10.81
C GLU A 17 -3.09 19.20 11.56
N LEU A 18 -1.91 19.41 11.00
CA LEU A 18 -0.64 18.97 11.60
C LEU A 18 -0.03 20.10 12.41
N ASP A 19 0.61 19.73 13.52
CA ASP A 19 1.42 20.63 14.34
C ASP A 19 2.69 19.87 14.78
N ARG A 20 3.62 20.55 15.46
CA ARG A 20 4.88 19.96 15.95
C ARG A 20 4.99 20.03 17.46
N ASP A 21 5.44 18.94 18.08
CA ASP A 21 5.78 18.95 19.51
C ASP A 21 7.11 19.66 19.78
N ASP A 22 7.52 19.72 21.06
CA ASP A 22 8.76 20.38 21.50
C ASP A 22 10.03 19.77 20.88
N ASP A 23 9.96 18.49 20.48
CA ASP A 23 11.03 17.77 19.77
C ASP A 23 10.92 17.94 18.24
N GLY A 24 9.98 18.75 17.76
CA GLY A 24 9.73 19.01 16.35
C GLY A 24 8.99 17.89 15.61
N ARG A 25 8.44 16.87 16.29
CA ARG A 25 7.76 15.74 15.65
C ARG A 25 6.34 16.12 15.27
N LEU A 26 5.92 15.70 14.07
CA LEU A 26 4.57 15.95 13.57
C LEU A 26 3.54 15.16 14.39
N TYR A 27 2.44 15.82 14.73
CA TYR A 27 1.26 15.17 15.30
C TYR A 27 -0.03 15.75 14.72
N MET A 28 -1.12 15.00 14.86
CA MET A 28 -2.44 15.44 14.41
C MET A 28 -3.08 16.28 15.51
N LYS A 29 -3.09 17.61 15.35
CA LYS A 29 -3.56 18.53 16.40
C LYS A 29 -4.97 18.23 16.88
N ARG A 30 -5.88 18.01 15.92
CA ARG A 30 -7.27 17.63 16.19
C ARG A 30 -7.40 16.30 16.91
N PHE A 31 -6.49 15.35 16.68
CA PHE A 31 -6.48 14.07 17.40
C PHE A 31 -6.19 14.30 18.89
N ARG A 32 -5.13 15.06 19.22
CA ARG A 32 -4.80 15.37 20.61
C ARG A 32 -5.88 16.19 21.32
N GLU A 33 -6.45 17.20 20.66
CA GLU A 33 -7.58 17.98 21.20
C GLU A 33 -8.80 17.10 21.53
N LEU A 34 -9.13 16.17 20.64
CA LEU A 34 -10.27 15.27 20.78
C LEU A 34 -10.13 14.33 21.99
N PHE A 35 -8.92 13.81 22.22
CA PHE A 35 -8.66 12.82 23.27
C PHE A 35 -8.10 13.40 24.57
N ALA A 36 -7.74 14.69 24.62
CA ALA A 36 -7.26 15.37 25.83
C ALA A 36 -8.12 15.12 27.09
N PRO A 37 -9.47 15.10 27.02
CA PRO A 37 -10.31 14.86 28.20
C PRO A 37 -10.18 13.46 28.80
N LEU A 38 -9.66 12.47 28.06
CA LEU A 38 -9.51 11.11 28.57
C LEU A 38 -8.37 10.96 29.57
N ASN A 39 -7.40 11.89 29.59
CA ASN A 39 -6.22 11.85 30.46
C ASN A 39 -5.51 10.47 30.45
N MET A 40 -5.39 9.88 29.26
CA MET A 40 -4.74 8.60 29.00
C MET A 40 -3.58 8.81 28.03
N ASP A 41 -2.56 7.95 28.11
CA ASP A 41 -1.53 7.89 27.09
C ASP A 41 -2.14 7.35 25.79
N MET A 42 -2.17 8.21 24.77
CA MET A 42 -2.72 7.92 23.45
C MET A 42 -1.63 7.72 22.39
N SER A 43 -0.36 7.70 22.77
CA SER A 43 0.78 7.62 21.84
C SER A 43 0.66 6.43 20.86
N GLY A 44 0.27 5.26 21.36
CA GLY A 44 0.04 4.07 20.52
C GLY A 44 -1.08 4.24 19.50
N ILE A 45 -2.22 4.81 19.90
CA ILE A 45 -3.36 5.04 19.00
C ILE A 45 -3.06 6.17 18.00
N GLU A 46 -2.33 7.20 18.43
CA GLU A 46 -1.85 8.28 17.57
C GLU A 46 -0.92 7.72 16.47
N ALA A 47 0.04 6.88 16.85
CA ALA A 47 0.96 6.22 15.91
C ALA A 47 0.24 5.30 14.92
N LEU A 48 -0.67 4.44 15.40
CA LEU A 48 -1.46 3.55 14.52
C LEU A 48 -2.38 4.34 13.58
N SER A 49 -2.93 5.47 14.04
CA SER A 49 -3.72 6.37 13.21
C SER A 49 -2.86 7.02 12.12
N ALA A 50 -1.68 7.54 12.49
CA ALA A 50 -0.72 8.12 11.56
C ALA A 50 -0.29 7.10 10.48
N LEU A 51 0.00 5.86 10.86
CA LEU A 51 0.31 4.78 9.91
C LEU A 51 -0.84 4.55 8.92
N ARG A 52 -2.09 4.46 9.41
CA ARG A 52 -3.27 4.28 8.54
C ARG A 52 -3.46 5.45 7.56
N PHE A 53 -3.28 6.68 8.03
CA PHE A 53 -3.37 7.86 7.16
C PHE A 53 -2.24 7.90 6.14
N ALA A 54 -1.00 7.64 6.55
CA ALA A 54 0.15 7.55 5.65
C ALA A 54 -0.07 6.47 4.58
N GLY A 55 -0.47 5.26 4.98
CA GLY A 55 -0.76 4.15 4.06
C GLY A 55 -1.85 4.51 3.04
N ARG A 56 -2.92 5.19 3.48
CA ARG A 56 -3.96 5.68 2.56
C ARG A 56 -3.42 6.72 1.59
N SER A 57 -2.62 7.67 2.06
CA SER A 57 -2.02 8.71 1.20
C SER A 57 -1.08 8.10 0.17
N VAL A 58 -0.26 7.12 0.57
CA VAL A 58 0.62 6.36 -0.33
C VAL A 58 -0.20 5.63 -1.40
N HIS A 59 -1.24 4.90 -1.01
CA HIS A 59 -2.13 4.19 -1.93
C HIS A 59 -2.81 5.16 -2.93
N LEU A 60 -3.40 6.25 -2.45
CA LEU A 60 -4.06 7.24 -3.32
C LEU A 60 -3.11 7.89 -4.31
N MET A 61 -1.87 8.15 -3.90
CA MET A 61 -0.86 8.70 -4.80
C MET A 61 -0.50 7.70 -5.89
N GLN A 62 -0.25 6.44 -5.52
CA GLN A 62 0.06 5.38 -6.47
C GLN A 62 -1.10 5.12 -7.44
N GLU A 63 -2.34 5.11 -6.96
CA GLU A 63 -3.52 4.95 -7.80
C GLU A 63 -3.64 6.09 -8.81
N ARG A 64 -3.48 7.36 -8.40
CA ARG A 64 -3.52 8.52 -9.31
C ARG A 64 -2.44 8.47 -10.38
N TRP A 65 -1.25 8.05 -10.01
CA TRP A 65 -0.17 7.88 -10.97
C TRP A 65 -0.48 6.73 -11.95
N ALA A 66 -1.01 5.62 -11.47
CA ALA A 66 -1.43 4.52 -12.34
C ALA A 66 -2.54 4.95 -13.31
N GLU A 67 -3.50 5.74 -12.84
CA GLU A 67 -4.60 6.29 -13.65
C GLU A 67 -4.08 7.16 -14.80
N HIS A 68 -3.00 7.94 -14.61
CA HIS A 68 -2.36 8.69 -15.69
C HIS A 68 -1.81 7.80 -16.81
N HIS A 69 -1.53 6.53 -16.52
CA HIS A 69 -1.10 5.53 -17.49
C HIS A 69 -2.24 4.59 -17.93
N GLY A 70 -3.50 4.92 -17.62
CA GLY A 70 -4.67 4.10 -17.97
C GLY A 70 -4.80 2.80 -17.17
N LEU A 71 -4.02 2.65 -16.10
CA LEU A 71 -3.96 1.46 -15.27
C LEU A 71 -4.47 1.76 -13.85
N SER A 72 -4.59 0.72 -13.03
CA SER A 72 -4.76 0.86 -11.57
C SER A 72 -3.48 0.42 -10.86
N GLU A 73 -3.28 0.78 -9.60
CA GLU A 73 -2.09 0.41 -8.81
C GLU A 73 -1.89 -1.12 -8.84
N GLY A 74 -2.95 -1.88 -8.58
CA GLY A 74 -2.89 -3.35 -8.59
C GLY A 74 -2.50 -3.93 -9.96
N ARG A 75 -2.98 -3.33 -11.06
CA ARG A 75 -2.62 -3.77 -12.42
C ARG A 75 -1.16 -3.48 -12.73
N ILE A 76 -0.66 -2.30 -12.35
CA ILE A 76 0.78 -1.99 -12.46
C ILE A 76 1.61 -2.94 -11.60
N GLY A 77 1.17 -3.25 -10.37
CA GLY A 77 1.84 -4.21 -9.49
C GLY A 77 2.03 -5.59 -10.14
N VAL A 78 0.99 -6.11 -10.80
CA VAL A 78 1.08 -7.37 -11.56
C VAL A 78 2.07 -7.25 -12.71
N LEU A 79 2.00 -6.18 -13.51
CA LEU A 79 2.90 -5.99 -14.66
C LEU A 79 4.37 -5.89 -14.21
N PHE A 80 4.67 -5.09 -13.19
CA PHE A 80 6.03 -4.98 -12.63
C PHE A 80 6.54 -6.29 -12.05
N ARG A 81 5.67 -7.06 -11.38
CA ARG A 81 6.06 -8.34 -10.82
C ARG A 81 6.42 -9.33 -11.93
N LEU A 82 5.58 -9.45 -12.96
CA LEU A 82 5.86 -10.30 -14.12
C LEU A 82 7.08 -9.84 -14.93
N GLN A 83 7.32 -8.53 -15.03
CA GLN A 83 8.50 -7.99 -15.71
C GLN A 83 9.80 -8.41 -15.00
N ARG A 84 9.80 -8.38 -13.66
CA ARG A 84 11.00 -8.60 -12.86
C ARG A 84 11.25 -10.07 -12.51
N CYS A 85 10.19 -10.84 -12.30
CA CYS A 85 10.25 -12.23 -11.86
C CYS A 85 9.96 -13.23 -13.00
N GLY A 86 9.53 -12.74 -14.17
CA GLY A 86 9.12 -13.58 -15.29
C GLY A 86 7.71 -14.14 -15.11
N ASP A 87 7.43 -15.24 -15.82
CA ASP A 87 6.13 -15.90 -15.77
C ASP A 87 5.87 -16.45 -14.37
N MET A 88 4.71 -16.16 -13.76
CA MET A 88 4.41 -16.56 -12.38
C MET A 88 3.03 -17.21 -12.25
N PRO A 89 2.85 -18.19 -11.34
CA PRO A 89 1.54 -18.66 -10.91
C PRO A 89 0.71 -17.50 -10.33
N LEU A 90 -0.61 -17.51 -10.58
CA LEU A 90 -1.51 -16.50 -10.00
C LEU A 90 -1.54 -16.56 -8.46
N GLY A 91 -1.33 -17.75 -7.88
CA GLY A 91 -1.22 -17.90 -6.42
C GLY A 91 0.00 -17.16 -5.86
N GLU A 92 1.16 -17.34 -6.49
CA GLU A 92 2.39 -16.63 -6.09
C GLU A 92 2.26 -15.12 -6.31
N LEU A 93 1.60 -14.67 -7.39
CA LEU A 93 1.29 -13.24 -7.58
C LEU A 93 0.43 -12.67 -6.44
N ALA A 94 -0.49 -13.46 -5.88
CA ALA A 94 -1.32 -13.04 -4.75
C ALA A 94 -0.48 -12.85 -3.49
N ASP A 95 0.39 -13.81 -3.20
CA ASP A 95 1.28 -13.75 -2.04
C ASP A 95 2.31 -12.61 -2.17
N ASP A 96 2.95 -12.46 -3.34
CA ASP A 96 4.00 -11.45 -3.59
C ASP A 96 3.48 -10.01 -3.60
N LEU A 97 2.20 -9.82 -3.87
CA LEU A 97 1.54 -8.50 -3.90
C LEU A 97 0.66 -8.27 -2.66
N ASP A 98 0.75 -9.14 -1.64
CA ASP A 98 -0.08 -9.11 -0.43
C ASP A 98 -1.57 -8.90 -0.75
N SER A 99 -2.05 -9.63 -1.75
CA SER A 99 -3.40 -9.50 -2.32
C SER A 99 -4.16 -10.82 -2.21
N THR A 100 -5.48 -10.75 -2.29
CA THR A 100 -6.29 -11.98 -2.29
C THR A 100 -6.24 -12.67 -3.66
N PRO A 101 -6.34 -14.01 -3.73
CA PRO A 101 -6.39 -14.73 -4.99
C PRO A 101 -7.52 -14.25 -5.91
N ARG A 102 -8.69 -13.93 -5.34
CA ARG A 102 -9.83 -13.39 -6.08
C ARG A 102 -9.51 -12.05 -6.73
N ASN A 103 -8.82 -11.16 -6.00
CA ASN A 103 -8.41 -9.86 -6.53
C ASN A 103 -7.37 -10.01 -7.65
N ILE A 104 -6.37 -10.87 -7.47
CA ILE A 104 -5.38 -11.15 -8.52
C ILE A 104 -6.03 -11.70 -9.79
N THR A 105 -6.95 -12.66 -9.67
CA THR A 105 -7.69 -13.17 -10.84
C THR A 105 -8.39 -12.04 -11.58
N GLY A 106 -9.08 -11.15 -10.86
CA GLY A 106 -9.71 -9.98 -11.48
C GLY A 106 -8.72 -9.06 -12.17
N LEU A 107 -7.60 -8.71 -11.53
CA LEU A 107 -6.56 -7.87 -12.12
C LEU A 107 -5.99 -8.49 -13.41
N VAL A 108 -5.68 -9.79 -13.38
CA VAL A 108 -5.18 -10.54 -14.54
C VAL A 108 -6.23 -10.65 -15.64
N ASP A 109 -7.51 -10.86 -15.30
CA ASP A 109 -8.60 -10.87 -16.29
C ASP A 109 -8.71 -9.55 -17.05
N HIS A 110 -8.50 -8.42 -16.36
CA HIS A 110 -8.50 -7.11 -16.99
C HIS A 110 -7.26 -6.91 -17.87
N LEU A 111 -6.07 -7.24 -17.36
CA LEU A 111 -4.82 -7.13 -18.13
C LEU A 111 -4.81 -8.03 -19.37
N GLU A 112 -5.42 -9.20 -19.31
CA GLU A 112 -5.56 -10.09 -20.46
C GLU A 112 -6.55 -9.54 -21.50
N ARG A 113 -7.68 -8.97 -21.05
CA ARG A 113 -8.60 -8.24 -21.94
C ARG A 113 -7.95 -7.05 -22.62
N ASP A 114 -7.04 -6.36 -21.93
CA ASP A 114 -6.26 -5.24 -22.44
C ASP A 114 -5.08 -5.70 -23.32
N GLY A 115 -4.85 -7.01 -23.47
CA GLY A 115 -3.79 -7.58 -24.30
C GLY A 115 -2.37 -7.45 -23.71
N LEU A 116 -2.25 -7.13 -22.43
CA LEU A 116 -0.98 -6.89 -21.74
C LEU A 116 -0.41 -8.14 -21.08
N VAL A 117 -1.28 -9.07 -20.71
CA VAL A 117 -0.93 -10.35 -20.08
C VAL A 117 -1.62 -11.48 -20.84
N GLU A 118 -1.03 -12.67 -20.82
CA GLU A 118 -1.71 -13.90 -21.22
C GLU A 118 -1.54 -14.98 -20.15
N ARG A 119 -2.58 -15.82 -19.99
CA ARG A 119 -2.54 -16.98 -19.09
C ARG A 119 -2.22 -18.26 -19.83
N PHE A 120 -1.52 -19.15 -19.13
CA PHE A 120 -1.25 -20.50 -19.62
C PHE A 120 -1.24 -21.51 -18.47
N PRO A 121 -1.57 -22.79 -18.74
CA PRO A 121 -1.51 -23.84 -17.71
C PRO A 121 -0.09 -23.98 -17.17
N ASP A 122 0.05 -24.22 -15.86
CA ASP A 122 1.37 -24.52 -15.30
C ASP A 122 1.84 -25.89 -15.82
N PRO A 123 3.06 -25.98 -16.41
CA PRO A 123 3.57 -27.24 -16.96
C PRO A 123 3.87 -28.29 -15.88
N THR A 124 4.02 -27.86 -14.62
CA THR A 124 4.35 -28.72 -13.48
C THR A 124 3.14 -29.02 -12.58
N ASP A 125 2.11 -28.17 -12.58
CA ASP A 125 0.86 -28.38 -11.85
C ASP A 125 -0.38 -28.04 -12.70
N ARG A 126 -1.09 -29.08 -13.17
CA ARG A 126 -2.30 -28.92 -14.00
C ARG A 126 -3.45 -28.17 -13.33
N ARG A 127 -3.41 -27.98 -12.00
CA ARG A 127 -4.42 -27.22 -11.25
C ARG A 127 -4.05 -25.73 -11.11
N SER A 128 -2.83 -25.37 -11.49
CA SER A 128 -2.31 -24.00 -11.42
C SER A 128 -2.32 -23.33 -12.80
N VAL A 129 -2.50 -22.02 -12.78
CA VAL A 129 -2.45 -21.15 -13.96
C VAL A 129 -1.35 -20.13 -13.74
N ARG A 130 -0.54 -19.92 -14.77
CA ARG A 130 0.52 -18.92 -14.81
C ARG A 130 0.08 -17.74 -15.67
N ALA A 131 0.61 -16.57 -15.35
CA ALA A 131 0.52 -15.37 -16.15
C ALA A 131 1.90 -15.00 -16.69
N ARG A 132 1.93 -14.40 -17.88
CA ARG A 132 3.12 -13.76 -18.46
C ARG A 132 2.76 -12.49 -19.20
N LEU A 133 3.72 -11.59 -19.30
CA LEU A 133 3.57 -10.40 -20.14
C LEU A 133 3.51 -10.80 -21.62
N THR A 134 2.65 -10.12 -22.37
CA THR A 134 2.71 -10.12 -23.84
C THR A 134 3.85 -9.20 -24.29
N VAL A 135 4.08 -9.12 -25.61
CA VAL A 135 5.02 -8.13 -26.18
C VAL A 135 4.57 -6.71 -25.87
N GLU A 136 3.27 -6.43 -25.99
CA GLU A 136 2.71 -5.09 -25.72
C GLU A 136 2.72 -4.77 -24.22
N GLY A 137 2.41 -5.74 -23.36
CA GLY A 137 2.55 -5.58 -21.91
C GLY A 137 3.97 -5.23 -21.49
N ARG A 138 4.99 -5.89 -22.08
CA ARG A 138 6.40 -5.55 -21.86
C ARG A 138 6.72 -4.12 -22.29
N LYS A 139 6.36 -3.72 -23.50
CA LYS A 139 6.61 -2.35 -23.99
C LYS A 139 5.97 -1.28 -23.11
N GLN A 140 4.71 -1.51 -22.68
CA GLN A 140 4.00 -0.55 -21.85
C GLN A 140 4.68 -0.39 -20.49
N ILE A 141 5.07 -1.50 -19.84
CA ILE A 141 5.66 -1.44 -18.50
C ILE A 141 7.11 -0.93 -18.51
N ASP A 142 7.89 -1.25 -19.56
CA ASP A 142 9.24 -0.72 -19.77
C ASP A 142 9.21 0.82 -19.87
N GLY A 143 8.16 1.38 -20.48
CA GLY A 143 8.00 2.83 -20.65
C GLY A 143 7.71 3.61 -19.36
N ILE A 144 7.13 2.95 -18.34
CA ILE A 144 6.66 3.63 -17.12
C ILE A 144 7.39 3.20 -15.84
N TRP A 145 8.17 2.12 -15.88
CA TRP A 145 8.91 1.61 -14.70
C TRP A 145 9.79 2.67 -14.04
N LYS A 146 10.59 3.38 -14.84
CA LYS A 146 11.51 4.39 -14.32
C LYS A 146 10.75 5.54 -13.65
N GLU A 147 9.67 6.00 -14.28
CA GLU A 147 8.80 7.04 -13.73
C GLU A 147 8.13 6.58 -12.42
N GLY A 148 7.66 5.32 -12.37
CA GLY A 148 7.08 4.74 -11.16
C GLY A 148 8.05 4.69 -9.99
N LEU A 149 9.32 4.35 -10.24
CA LEU A 149 10.37 4.41 -9.21
C LEU A 149 10.65 5.84 -8.75
N GLU A 150 10.78 6.79 -9.68
CA GLU A 150 11.01 8.20 -9.36
C GLU A 150 9.87 8.79 -8.55
N HIS A 151 8.63 8.41 -8.86
CA HIS A 151 7.47 8.89 -8.14
C HIS A 151 7.39 8.38 -6.69
N GLN A 152 7.88 7.17 -6.42
CA GLN A 152 7.98 6.67 -5.04
C GLN A 152 8.94 7.50 -4.19
N PHE A 153 10.00 8.06 -4.77
CA PHE A 153 10.94 8.91 -4.03
C PHE A 153 10.32 10.24 -3.57
N THR A 154 9.28 10.73 -4.24
CA THR A 154 8.59 11.97 -3.85
C THR A 154 7.95 11.87 -2.46
N LEU A 155 7.45 10.69 -2.07
CA LEU A 155 6.82 10.48 -0.75
C LEU A 155 7.80 10.53 0.42
N VAL A 156 9.07 10.26 0.15
CA VAL A 156 10.12 10.18 1.16
C VAL A 156 11.07 11.38 1.10
N GLU A 157 10.74 12.38 0.29
CA GLU A 157 11.52 13.60 0.17
C GLU A 157 11.62 14.31 1.52
N GLY A 158 12.84 14.72 1.88
CA GLY A 158 13.12 15.37 3.17
C GLY A 158 13.32 14.43 4.36
N LEU A 159 13.13 13.11 4.20
CA LEU A 159 13.44 12.12 5.25
C LEU A 159 14.93 11.75 5.22
N SER A 160 15.56 11.69 6.40
CA SER A 160 16.94 11.22 6.51
C SER A 160 17.04 9.71 6.31
N LYS A 161 18.26 9.20 6.03
CA LYS A 161 18.49 7.75 5.95
C LYS A 161 18.17 7.03 7.26
N GLU A 162 18.36 7.71 8.39
CA GLU A 162 18.04 7.19 9.71
C GLU A 162 16.52 7.11 9.91
N ASP A 163 15.78 8.16 9.55
CA ASP A 163 14.31 8.16 9.61
C ASP A 163 13.71 7.04 8.74
N LEU A 164 14.26 6.84 7.53
CA LEU A 164 13.81 5.77 6.63
C LEU A 164 14.09 4.37 7.20
N ALA A 165 15.27 4.18 7.81
CA ALA A 165 15.61 2.92 8.46
C ALA A 165 14.69 2.64 9.66
N GLN A 166 14.40 3.69 10.45
CA GLN A 166 13.51 3.61 11.60
C GLN A 166 12.06 3.34 11.18
N LEU A 167 11.55 4.05 10.17
CA LEU A 167 10.21 3.83 9.60
C LEU A 167 10.04 2.38 9.14
N ARG A 168 10.99 1.87 8.34
CA ARG A 168 10.98 0.46 7.90
C ARG A 168 10.96 -0.49 9.09
N HIS A 169 11.81 -0.26 10.09
CA HIS A 169 11.89 -1.12 11.27
C HIS A 169 10.55 -1.17 12.02
N LEU A 170 9.97 -0.02 12.34
CA LEU A 170 8.70 0.07 13.08
C LEU A 170 7.54 -0.57 12.30
N CYS A 171 7.44 -0.33 10.99
CA CYS A 171 6.42 -0.96 10.15
C CYS A 171 6.56 -2.49 10.14
N LEU A 172 7.78 -3.03 10.03
CA LEU A 172 8.00 -4.48 10.05
C LEU A 172 7.71 -5.10 11.42
N GLN A 173 8.01 -4.40 12.53
CA GLN A 173 7.60 -4.85 13.87
C GLN A 173 6.08 -4.94 14.01
N LEU A 174 5.33 -4.01 13.42
CA LEU A 174 3.87 -4.09 13.39
C LEU A 174 3.37 -5.29 12.59
N VAL A 175 4.03 -5.63 11.46
CA VAL A 175 3.74 -6.84 10.69
C VAL A 175 4.00 -8.10 11.53
N GLU A 176 5.14 -8.18 12.23
CA GLU A 176 5.45 -9.31 13.11
C GLU A 176 4.41 -9.47 14.23
N ASN A 177 4.00 -8.36 14.84
CA ASN A 177 2.98 -8.38 15.89
C ASN A 177 1.62 -8.83 15.35
N ALA A 178 1.21 -8.31 14.18
CA ALA A 178 -0.05 -8.71 13.55
C ALA A 178 -0.06 -10.19 13.16
N ARG A 179 1.06 -10.74 12.68
CA ARG A 179 1.17 -12.18 12.35
C ARG A 179 0.96 -13.05 13.58
N LYS A 180 1.59 -12.69 14.71
CA LYS A 180 1.41 -13.40 16.00
C LYS A 180 -0.06 -13.41 16.43
N GLU A 181 -0.76 -12.29 16.32
CA GLU A 181 -2.18 -12.22 16.69
C GLU A 181 -3.10 -12.99 15.73
N LEU A 182 -2.79 -12.97 14.43
CA LEU A 182 -3.56 -13.68 13.41
C LEU A 182 -3.26 -15.19 13.35
N GLY A 183 -2.36 -15.70 14.20
CA GLY A 183 -1.95 -17.10 14.23
C GLY A 183 -1.20 -17.55 12.97
N LYS A 184 -0.49 -16.63 12.32
CA LYS A 184 0.33 -16.87 11.13
C LYS A 184 1.82 -16.91 11.46
#